data_AF-A0AAV1ZTA1-F1
#
_entry.id   AF-A0AAV1ZTA1-F1
#
_cell.length_a   1.000
_cell.length_b   1.000
_cell.length_c   1.000
_cell.angle_alpha   90.00
_cell.angle_beta   90.00
_cell.angle_gamma   90.00
#
_symmetry.space_group_name_H-M   'P 1'
#
loop_
_entity.id
_entity.type
_entity.pdbx_description
1 polymer ?
#
loop_
_entity_poly.entity_id
_entity_poly.type
_entity_poly.pdbx_seq_one_letter_code
_entity_poly.pdbx_strand_id
1 'polypeptide(L)'
;MRTDNVSVVLLHEYPEYAESCANLLNNQWKRSFSARIHSLNRCCKELPDSLVLLEEENGQKRVIGHSRLTRVLEDDDGCWIESVVIAEDKRNKGYGKYLMNKTEEYAKELNFSTAYLSTHDQQGFYEHLGYVYGEPVSSKFICSWSR
;
A
#
# COMPACT_ATOMS: atom_id res chain seq x y z
N MET A 1 16.59 -9.07 -4.98
CA MET A 1 15.26 -9.33 -5.58
C MET A 1 15.40 -9.04 -7.06
N ARG A 2 15.01 -9.98 -7.95
CA ARG A 2 14.90 -9.67 -9.38
C ARG A 2 13.59 -8.91 -9.59
N THR A 3 13.63 -7.77 -10.25
CA THR A 3 12.46 -6.92 -10.52
C THR A 3 11.98 -7.02 -11.96
N ASP A 4 12.63 -7.84 -12.78
CA ASP A 4 12.50 -7.82 -14.23
C ASP A 4 11.09 -8.20 -14.72
N ASN A 5 10.31 -8.85 -13.86
CA ASN A 5 8.94 -9.28 -14.14
C ASN A 5 7.90 -8.70 -13.17
N VAL A 6 8.23 -7.67 -12.39
CA VAL A 6 7.27 -7.03 -11.48
C VAL A 6 7.19 -5.53 -11.72
N SER A 7 5.98 -5.00 -11.63
CA SER A 7 5.70 -3.57 -11.81
C SER A 7 4.68 -3.10 -10.79
N VAL A 8 4.74 -1.83 -10.41
CA VAL A 8 3.70 -1.19 -9.58
C VAL A 8 2.91 -0.23 -10.45
N VAL A 9 1.59 -0.30 -10.35
CA VAL A 9 0.66 0.59 -11.07
C VAL A 9 -0.32 1.25 -10.09
N LEU A 10 -0.91 2.37 -10.51
CA LEU A 10 -1.93 3.09 -9.74
C LEU A 10 -3.32 2.55 -10.08
N LEU A 11 -4.10 2.20 -9.07
CA LEU A 11 -5.39 1.54 -9.28
C LEU A 11 -6.41 2.42 -10.00
N HIS A 12 -6.36 3.74 -9.79
CA HIS A 12 -7.26 4.65 -10.52
C HIS A 12 -6.99 4.71 -12.03
N GLU A 13 -5.78 4.37 -12.48
CA GLU A 13 -5.42 4.28 -13.90
C GLU A 13 -5.71 2.89 -14.49
N TYR A 14 -5.70 1.85 -13.65
CA TYR A 14 -5.92 0.45 -14.03
C TYR A 14 -7.04 -0.21 -13.19
N PRO A 15 -8.29 0.28 -13.30
CA PRO A 15 -9.41 -0.17 -12.47
C PRO A 15 -9.76 -1.65 -12.65
N GLU A 16 -9.33 -2.29 -13.75
CA GLU A 16 -9.51 -3.73 -13.99
C GLU A 16 -8.89 -4.61 -12.90
N TYR A 17 -7.91 -4.11 -12.15
CA TYR A 17 -7.28 -4.85 -11.05
C TYR A 17 -8.05 -4.75 -9.72
N ALA A 18 -9.13 -3.97 -9.63
CA ALA A 18 -9.87 -3.75 -8.38
C ALA A 18 -10.41 -5.06 -7.79
N GLU A 19 -10.90 -5.97 -8.63
CA GLU A 19 -11.43 -7.26 -8.19
C GLU A 19 -10.32 -8.15 -7.60
N SER A 20 -9.18 -8.22 -8.28
CA SER A 20 -8.01 -8.97 -7.82
C SER A 20 -7.45 -8.40 -6.51
N CYS A 21 -7.46 -7.07 -6.35
CA CYS A 21 -7.09 -6.41 -5.10
C CYS A 21 -8.06 -6.74 -3.96
N ALA A 22 -9.37 -6.73 -4.22
CA ALA A 22 -10.38 -7.08 -3.23
C ALA A 22 -10.20 -8.53 -2.73
N ASN A 23 -9.91 -9.47 -3.63
CA ASN A 23 -9.61 -10.85 -3.30
C ASN A 23 -8.34 -10.97 -2.44
N LEU A 24 -7.24 -10.32 -2.85
CA LEU A 24 -5.98 -10.31 -2.09
C LEU A 24 -6.18 -9.77 -0.66
N LEU A 25 -6.88 -8.65 -0.52
CA LEU A 25 -7.17 -8.02 0.77
C LEU A 25 -8.04 -8.92 1.65
N ASN A 26 -9.03 -9.60 1.10
CA ASN A 26 -9.91 -10.48 1.86
C ASN A 26 -9.24 -11.79 2.28
N ASN A 27 -8.25 -12.27 1.52
CA ASN A 27 -7.43 -13.41 1.93
C ASN A 27 -6.62 -13.09 3.20
N GLN A 28 -6.20 -11.83 3.37
CA GLN A 28 -5.48 -11.40 4.58
C GLN A 28 -6.41 -10.93 5.71
N TRP A 29 -7.43 -10.13 5.38
CA TRP A 29 -8.36 -9.54 6.34
C TRP A 29 -9.79 -9.63 5.81
N LYS A 30 -10.51 -10.68 6.22
CA LYS A 30 -11.89 -10.96 5.80
C LYS A 30 -12.81 -9.77 6.07
N ARG A 31 -13.41 -9.24 5.00
CA ARG A 31 -14.47 -8.22 5.02
C ARG A 31 -15.48 -8.51 3.91
N SER A 32 -16.58 -7.77 3.88
CA SER A 32 -17.51 -7.81 2.75
C SER A 32 -16.77 -7.47 1.45
N PHE A 33 -16.88 -8.36 0.46
CA PHE A 33 -16.29 -8.16 -0.86
C PHE A 33 -16.84 -6.90 -1.53
N SER A 34 -18.15 -6.68 -1.48
CA SER A 34 -18.78 -5.46 -2.00
C SER A 34 -18.26 -4.20 -1.31
N ALA A 35 -17.95 -4.26 0.00
CA ALA A 35 -17.33 -3.14 0.71
C ALA A 35 -15.89 -2.88 0.25
N ARG A 36 -15.11 -3.92 -0.06
CA ARG A 36 -13.77 -3.77 -0.65
C ARG A 36 -13.84 -3.11 -2.02
N ILE A 37 -14.70 -3.62 -2.90
CA ILE A 37 -14.90 -3.06 -4.25
C ILE A 37 -15.36 -1.60 -4.15
N HIS A 38 -16.35 -1.30 -3.31
CA HIS A 38 -16.81 0.08 -3.13
C HIS A 38 -15.67 1.01 -2.68
N SER A 39 -14.83 0.56 -1.75
CA SER A 39 -13.67 1.32 -1.27
C SER A 39 -12.58 1.50 -2.34
N LEU A 40 -12.32 0.47 -3.16
CA LEU A 40 -11.32 0.50 -4.24
C LEU A 40 -11.79 1.36 -5.41
N ASN A 41 -13.08 1.37 -5.73
CA ASN A 41 -13.67 2.21 -6.78
C ASN A 41 -13.68 3.72 -6.43
N ARG A 42 -13.29 4.07 -5.20
CA ARG A 42 -13.09 5.46 -4.76
C ARG A 42 -11.67 5.96 -5.04
N CYS A 43 -10.79 5.12 -5.60
CA CYS A 43 -9.42 5.53 -5.93
C CYS A 43 -9.42 6.65 -6.97
N CYS A 44 -8.62 7.69 -6.74
CA CYS A 44 -8.43 8.80 -7.67
C CYS A 44 -7.07 9.47 -7.46
N LYS A 45 -6.68 10.30 -8.42
CA LYS A 45 -5.40 11.03 -8.42
C LYS A 45 -5.18 11.94 -7.20
N GLU A 46 -6.25 12.38 -6.53
CA GLU A 46 -6.21 13.35 -5.42
C GLU A 46 -6.23 12.70 -4.02
N LEU A 47 -6.17 11.36 -4.00
CA LEU A 47 -6.37 10.47 -2.86
C LEU A 47 -7.84 10.33 -2.40
N PRO A 48 -8.23 9.14 -1.91
CA PRO A 48 -7.40 7.95 -1.69
C PRO A 48 -6.97 7.31 -3.02
N ASP A 49 -5.82 6.63 -3.03
CA ASP A 49 -5.41 5.81 -4.16
C ASP A 49 -4.70 4.54 -3.68
N SER A 50 -4.64 3.52 -4.54
CA SER A 50 -4.00 2.24 -4.22
C SER A 50 -2.92 1.91 -5.23
N LEU A 51 -1.75 1.50 -4.71
CA LEU A 51 -0.68 0.96 -5.53
C LEU A 51 -0.81 -0.55 -5.60
N VAL A 52 -0.75 -1.08 -6.81
CA VAL A 52 -0.93 -2.51 -7.11
C VAL A 52 0.38 -3.07 -7.63
N LEU A 53 0.95 -4.03 -6.90
CA LEU A 53 2.12 -4.77 -7.35
C LEU A 53 1.66 -5.94 -8.23
N LEU A 54 2.10 -5.89 -9.48
CA LEU A 54 1.84 -6.90 -10.50
C LEU A 54 3.10 -7.74 -10.71
N GLU A 55 2.89 -9.04 -10.93
CA GLU A 55 3.89 -9.97 -11.43
C GLU A 55 3.45 -10.47 -12.80
N GLU A 56 4.34 -10.42 -13.78
CA GLU A 56 4.12 -10.93 -15.12
C GLU A 56 4.77 -12.31 -15.27
N GLU A 57 3.98 -13.28 -15.72
CA GLU A 57 4.43 -14.63 -16.00
C GLU A 57 3.72 -15.14 -17.26
N ASN A 58 4.50 -15.56 -18.26
CA ASN A 58 3.98 -16.05 -19.55
C ASN A 58 2.98 -15.10 -20.24
N GLY A 59 3.22 -13.79 -20.14
CA GLY A 59 2.36 -12.74 -20.72
C GLY A 59 1.08 -12.46 -19.94
N GLN A 60 0.89 -13.05 -18.76
CA GLN A 60 -0.24 -12.79 -17.87
C GLN A 60 0.22 -12.00 -16.65
N LYS A 61 -0.54 -10.95 -16.29
CA LYS A 61 -0.28 -10.13 -15.10
C LYS A 61 -1.17 -10.57 -13.95
N ARG A 62 -0.56 -10.83 -12.80
CA ARG A 62 -1.25 -11.19 -11.55
C ARG A 62 -0.97 -10.15 -10.47
N VAL A 63 -2.01 -9.76 -9.73
CA VAL A 63 -1.86 -8.96 -8.51
C VAL A 63 -1.20 -9.80 -7.42
N ILE A 64 -0.04 -9.37 -6.95
CA ILE A 64 0.72 -10.02 -5.88
C ILE A 64 0.95 -9.12 -4.66
N GLY A 65 0.59 -7.85 -4.74
CA GLY A 65 0.68 -6.92 -3.62
C GLY A 65 -0.23 -5.72 -3.77
N HIS A 66 -0.56 -5.11 -2.64
CA HIS A 66 -1.43 -3.94 -2.56
C HIS A 66 -0.98 -3.05 -1.40
N SER A 67 -1.01 -1.74 -1.61
CA SER A 67 -0.95 -0.74 -0.53
C SER A 67 -1.89 0.40 -0.88
N ARG A 68 -2.35 1.14 0.13
CA ARG A 68 -3.25 2.27 -0.07
C ARG A 68 -2.71 3.51 0.60
N LEU A 69 -2.82 4.64 -0.11
CA LEU A 69 -2.46 5.96 0.35
C LEU A 69 -3.74 6.79 0.56
N THR A 70 -3.85 7.47 1.70
CA THR A 70 -4.94 8.41 2.00
C THR A 70 -4.39 9.69 2.61
N ARG A 71 -5.15 10.79 2.57
CA ARG A 71 -4.77 12.03 3.29
C ARG A 71 -4.95 11.86 4.80
N VAL A 72 -4.16 12.61 5.56
CA VAL A 72 -4.36 12.84 6.99
C VAL A 72 -5.04 14.19 7.16
N LEU A 73 -5.99 14.33 8.10
CA LEU A 73 -6.74 15.58 8.27
C LEU A 73 -5.98 16.59 9.13
N GLU A 74 -5.14 16.10 10.03
CA GLU A 74 -4.40 16.89 11.01
C GLU A 74 -3.03 17.35 10.52
N ASP A 75 -2.59 16.90 9.35
CA ASP A 75 -1.28 17.18 8.76
C ASP A 75 -1.39 17.26 7.23
N ASP A 76 -1.36 18.48 6.69
CA ASP A 76 -1.47 18.74 5.25
C ASP A 76 -0.26 18.20 4.45
N ASP A 77 0.90 18.07 5.11
CA ASP A 77 2.13 17.52 4.53
C ASP A 77 2.24 15.99 4.77
N GLY A 78 1.23 15.42 5.42
CA GLY A 78 1.16 14.04 5.86
C GLY A 78 0.19 13.17 5.05
N CYS A 79 0.59 11.91 4.83
CA CYS A 79 -0.28 10.89 4.26
C CYS A 79 -0.31 9.63 5.12
N TRP A 80 -1.37 8.85 4.98
CA TRP A 80 -1.55 7.58 5.66
C TRP A 80 -1.37 6.43 4.68
N ILE A 81 -0.49 5.50 5.02
CA ILE A 81 -0.31 4.23 4.32
C ILE A 81 -1.06 3.14 5.08
N GLU A 82 -1.99 2.48 4.42
CA GLU A 82 -2.77 1.38 4.99
C GLU A 82 -2.93 0.21 4.04
N SER A 83 -3.49 -0.89 4.59
CA SER A 83 -3.84 -2.08 3.82
C SER A 83 -2.66 -2.66 3.00
N VAL A 84 -1.44 -2.56 3.54
CA VAL A 84 -0.21 -3.08 2.92
C VAL A 84 -0.20 -4.60 3.02
N VAL A 85 -0.24 -5.29 1.89
CA VAL A 85 -0.26 -6.76 1.86
C VAL A 85 0.51 -7.29 0.64
N ILE A 86 1.24 -8.38 0.86
CA ILE A 86 1.83 -9.21 -0.19
C ILE A 86 1.16 -10.59 -0.14
N ALA A 87 0.85 -11.13 -1.32
CA ALA A 87 0.34 -12.49 -1.50
C ALA A 87 1.23 -13.49 -0.75
N GLU A 88 0.61 -14.44 -0.05
CA GLU A 88 1.30 -15.30 0.92
C GLU A 88 2.44 -16.12 0.27
N ASP A 89 2.20 -16.64 -0.94
CA ASP A 89 3.17 -17.38 -1.77
C ASP A 89 4.33 -16.51 -2.29
N LYS A 90 4.26 -15.20 -2.10
CA LYS A 90 5.22 -14.20 -2.57
C LYS A 90 5.93 -13.47 -1.43
N ARG A 91 5.65 -13.80 -0.16
CA ARG A 91 6.33 -13.20 1.01
C ARG A 91 7.80 -13.62 1.12
N ASN A 92 8.57 -12.87 1.93
CA ASN A 92 9.99 -13.10 2.20
C ASN A 92 10.91 -13.06 0.96
N LYS A 93 10.44 -12.47 -0.15
CA LYS A 93 11.19 -12.31 -1.41
C LYS A 93 11.64 -10.86 -1.69
N GLY A 94 11.34 -9.94 -0.77
CA GLY A 94 11.66 -8.50 -0.89
C GLY A 94 10.53 -7.63 -1.47
N TYR A 95 9.42 -8.23 -1.92
CA TYR A 95 8.31 -7.49 -2.54
C TYR A 95 7.62 -6.48 -1.62
N GLY A 96 7.55 -6.74 -0.31
CA GLY A 96 7.01 -5.78 0.65
C GLY A 96 7.82 -4.48 0.68
N LYS A 97 9.16 -4.59 0.73
CA LYS A 97 10.07 -3.45 0.67
C LYS A 97 9.95 -2.71 -0.66
N TYR A 98 9.86 -3.45 -1.77
CA TYR A 98 9.71 -2.84 -3.10
C TYR A 98 8.40 -2.06 -3.24
N LEU A 99 7.29 -2.63 -2.79
CA LEU A 99 5.99 -1.97 -2.79
C LEU A 99 6.02 -0.71 -1.93
N MET A 100 6.54 -0.79 -0.69
CA MET A 100 6.64 0.38 0.19
C MET A 100 7.49 1.50 -0.41
N ASN A 101 8.66 1.18 -0.99
CA ASN A 101 9.49 2.18 -1.67
C ASN A 101 8.71 2.89 -2.80
N LYS A 102 7.92 2.14 -3.58
CA LYS A 102 7.09 2.72 -4.65
C LYS A 102 5.94 3.56 -4.09
N THR A 103 5.35 3.15 -2.98
CA THR A 103 4.32 3.92 -2.28
C THR A 103 4.87 5.24 -1.73
N GLU A 104 6.08 5.23 -1.18
CA GLU A 104 6.77 6.44 -0.68
C GLU A 104 7.20 7.36 -1.83
N GLU A 105 7.68 6.82 -2.95
CA GLU A 105 7.95 7.59 -4.17
C GLU A 105 6.68 8.31 -4.65
N TYR A 106 5.55 7.60 -4.73
CA TYR A 106 4.27 8.19 -5.13
C TYR A 106 3.77 9.25 -4.13
N ALA A 107 3.93 9.02 -2.83
CA ALA A 107 3.58 10.02 -1.82
C ALA A 107 4.38 11.32 -1.99
N LYS A 108 5.68 11.22 -2.31
CA LYS A 108 6.53 12.38 -2.62
C LYS A 108 6.12 13.10 -3.88
N GLU A 109 5.70 12.37 -4.93
CA GLU A 109 5.16 12.98 -6.16
C GLU A 109 3.88 13.79 -5.90
N LEU A 110 3.12 13.41 -4.87
CA LEU A 110 1.96 14.16 -4.37
C LEU A 110 2.32 15.29 -3.38
N ASN A 111 3.61 15.55 -3.18
CA ASN A 111 4.18 16.54 -2.25
C ASN A 111 3.98 16.24 -0.75
N PHE A 112 3.74 14.99 -0.37
CA PHE A 112 3.79 14.61 1.04
C PHE A 112 5.24 14.45 1.50
N SER A 113 5.54 15.00 2.68
CA SER A 113 6.86 14.88 3.33
C SER A 113 6.88 13.82 4.42
N THR A 114 5.70 13.44 4.95
CA THR A 114 5.57 12.46 6.01
C THR A 114 4.57 11.36 5.64
N ALA A 115 4.95 10.11 5.88
CA ALA A 115 4.08 8.95 5.74
C ALA A 115 3.86 8.30 7.10
N TYR A 116 2.59 8.10 7.46
CA TYR A 116 2.14 7.49 8.70
C TYR A 116 1.52 6.13 8.43
N LEU A 117 1.70 5.18 9.34
CA LEU A 117 1.00 3.90 9.32
C LEU A 117 0.84 3.35 10.73
N SER A 118 -0.09 2.41 10.88
CA SER A 118 -0.27 1.65 12.12
C SER A 118 0.01 0.17 11.88
N THR A 119 0.74 -0.47 12.78
CA THR A 119 0.96 -1.92 12.77
C THR A 119 0.95 -2.49 14.18
N HIS A 120 0.45 -3.72 14.34
CA HIS A 120 0.45 -4.44 15.61
C HIS A 120 1.50 -5.55 15.68
N ASP A 121 1.88 -6.12 14.53
CA ASP A 121 2.63 -7.37 14.43
C ASP A 121 3.79 -7.32 13.43
N GLN A 122 3.98 -6.20 12.71
CA GLN A 122 5.01 -6.05 11.68
C GLN A 122 5.98 -4.88 11.97
N GLN A 123 6.18 -4.51 13.24
CA GLN A 123 7.02 -3.35 13.57
C GLN A 123 8.45 -3.49 13.02
N GLY A 124 9.08 -4.65 13.22
CA GLY A 124 10.44 -4.90 12.74
C GLY A 124 10.61 -4.78 11.22
N PHE A 125 9.55 -5.03 10.45
CA PHE A 125 9.56 -4.78 9.01
C PHE A 125 9.66 -3.28 8.71
N TYR A 126 8.81 -2.46 9.34
CA TYR A 126 8.80 -1.01 9.11
C TYR A 126 10.02 -0.31 9.71
N GLU A 127 10.52 -0.76 10.85
CA GLU A 127 11.79 -0.29 11.43
C GLU A 127 12.96 -0.52 10.46
N HIS A 128 13.00 -1.67 9.78
CA HIS A 128 14.03 -1.95 8.76
C HIS A 128 13.89 -1.08 7.50
N LEU A 129 12.70 -0.53 7.24
CA LEU A 129 12.48 0.48 6.19
C LEU A 129 12.82 1.91 6.66
N GLY A 130 13.09 2.09 7.95
CA GLY A 130 13.45 3.37 8.54
C GLY A 130 12.26 4.14 9.12
N TYR A 131 11.10 3.50 9.31
CA TYR A 131 10.01 4.09 10.08
C TYR A 131 10.37 4.08 11.57
N VAL A 132 10.00 5.14 12.26
CA VAL A 132 10.18 5.32 13.72
C VAL A 132 8.82 5.37 14.39
N TYR A 133 8.71 4.94 15.65
CA TYR A 133 7.46 5.12 16.39
C TYR A 133 7.16 6.61 16.57
N GLY A 134 5.89 6.97 16.43
CA GLY A 134 5.38 8.33 16.58
C GLY A 134 4.13 8.39 17.44
N GLU A 135 3.74 9.62 17.79
CA GLU A 135 2.48 9.88 18.48
C GLU A 135 1.28 9.53 17.58
N PRO A 136 0.17 9.02 18.12
CA PRO A 136 -1.05 8.75 17.36
C PRO A 136 -1.61 10.01 16.68
N VAL A 137 -1.82 9.95 15.37
CA VAL A 137 -2.57 10.93 14.57
C VAL A 137 -3.93 10.29 14.27
N SER A 138 -4.99 10.83 14.88
CA SER A 138 -6.36 10.29 14.86
C SER A 138 -6.52 8.83 15.38
N SER A 139 -6.60 8.64 16.70
CA SER A 139 -7.04 7.39 17.38
C SER A 139 -6.37 6.05 17.00
N LYS A 140 -5.24 6.05 16.27
CA LYS A 140 -4.46 4.86 15.89
C LYS A 140 -2.98 5.10 16.13
N PHE A 141 -2.28 4.15 16.76
CA PHE A 141 -0.83 4.18 17.02
C PHE A 141 -0.03 4.25 15.72
N ILE A 142 1.11 4.97 15.74
CA ILE A 142 1.83 5.37 14.52
C ILE A 142 3.29 4.92 14.49
N CYS A 143 3.75 4.54 13.30
CA CYS A 143 5.14 4.73 12.89
C CYS A 143 5.21 5.78 11.75
N SER A 144 6.16 6.71 11.81
CA SER A 144 6.39 7.78 10.82
C SER A 144 7.76 7.66 10.12
N TRP A 145 7.88 8.23 8.92
CA TRP A 145 9.14 8.33 8.16
C TRP A 145 9.37 9.77 7.68
N SER A 146 10.59 10.28 7.85
CA SER A 146 11.04 11.58 7.34
C SER A 146 12.49 11.46 6.84
N ARG A 147 12.73 11.65 5.54
CA ARG A 147 14.08 11.97 5.02
C ARG A 147 14.01 13.07 3.99
#